data_AF-A0A7S4PCE2-F1
#
_entry.id   AF-A0A7S4PCE2-F1
#
_cell.length_a   1.000
_cell.length_b   1.000
_cell.length_c   1.000
_cell.angle_alpha   90.00
_cell.angle_beta   90.00
_cell.angle_gamma   90.00
#
_symmetry.space_group_name_H-M   'P 1'
#
loop_
_entity.id
_entity.type
_entity.pdbx_description
1 polymer ?
#
loop_
_entity_poly.entity_id
_entity_poly.type
_entity_poly.pdbx_seq_one_letter_code
_entity_poly.pdbx_strand_id
1 'polypeptide(L)'
;ATDGIEFSEASVGSVDFHIWDFGGQEVFRYTHQIFLCSKAISLVVFDLRTPEDETNAQIDFWLGSIQQRAPTSKCLLVGTHCALLDQKVGLSKCCSFYDTARMRYGRMVIDYAV
;
A
#
# COMPACT_ATOMS: atom_id res chain seq x y z
N ALA A 1 8.99 11.16 5.81
CA ALA A 1 7.56 10.78 5.70
C ALA A 1 6.78 12.03 5.37
N THR A 2 5.85 11.93 4.44
CA THR A 2 4.96 13.02 4.00
C THR A 2 4.08 13.48 5.15
N ASP A 3 3.93 14.80 5.32
CA ASP A 3 3.07 15.40 6.35
C ASP A 3 1.71 15.75 5.72
N GLY A 4 0.71 14.88 5.93
CA GLY A 4 -0.60 15.01 5.28
C GLY A 4 -0.64 14.41 3.87
N ILE A 5 -1.02 15.20 2.87
CA ILE A 5 -1.22 14.78 1.47
C ILE A 5 -0.24 15.50 0.56
N GLU A 6 0.44 14.76 -0.30
CA GLU A 6 1.16 15.31 -1.44
C GLU A 6 0.49 14.87 -2.75
N PHE A 7 0.29 15.83 -3.66
CA PHE A 7 -0.24 15.58 -4.99
C PHE A 7 0.84 15.86 -6.02
N SER A 8 1.01 14.94 -6.95
CA SER A 8 1.92 15.13 -8.09
C SER A 8 1.33 14.56 -9.37
N GLU A 9 1.80 15.08 -10.50
CA GLU A 9 1.42 14.63 -11.84
C GLU A 9 2.65 14.11 -12.56
N ALA A 10 2.48 13.04 -13.32
CA ALA A 10 3.54 12.47 -14.15
C ALA A 10 2.95 11.94 -15.45
N SER A 11 3.65 12.15 -16.57
CA SER A 11 3.28 11.58 -17.87
C SER A 11 4.29 10.53 -18.28
N VAL A 12 3.82 9.33 -18.59
CA VAL A 12 4.65 8.23 -19.11
C VAL A 12 4.09 7.79 -20.45
N GLY A 13 4.78 8.15 -21.53
CA GLY A 13 4.28 7.93 -22.89
C GLY A 13 3.02 8.76 -23.16
N SER A 14 1.91 8.09 -23.48
CA SER A 14 0.60 8.71 -23.71
C SER A 14 -0.36 8.58 -22.52
N VAL A 15 0.17 8.26 -21.33
CA VAL A 15 -0.63 8.06 -20.12
C VAL A 15 -0.23 9.10 -19.07
N ASP A 16 -1.23 9.82 -18.57
CA ASP A 16 -1.08 10.78 -17.48
C ASP A 16 -1.47 10.12 -16.15
N PHE A 17 -0.64 10.33 -15.13
CA PHE A 17 -0.79 9.80 -13.79
C PHE A 17 -1.01 10.95 -12.81
N HIS A 18 -2.07 10.82 -12.01
CA HIS A 18 -2.34 11.66 -10.86
C HIS A 18 -1.99 10.87 -9.61
N ILE A 19 -0.91 11.25 -8.94
CA ILE A 19 -0.33 10.52 -7.82
C ILE A 19 -0.70 11.25 -6.54
N TRP A 20 -1.30 10.51 -5.61
CA TRP A 20 -1.66 10.98 -4.29
C TRP A 20 -0.82 10.20 -3.26
N ASP A 21 0.10 10.87 -2.60
CA ASP A 21 0.86 10.32 -1.49
C ASP A 21 0.23 10.74 -0.16
N PHE A 22 0.00 9.76 0.69
CA PHE A 22 -0.69 9.91 1.96
C PHE A 22 0.27 9.58 3.10
N GLY A 23 0.55 10.57 3.95
CA GLY A 23 1.31 10.38 5.17
C GLY A 23 0.65 9.35 6.10
N GLY A 24 1.45 8.44 6.66
CA GLY A 24 0.99 7.34 7.53
C GLY A 24 0.58 7.75 8.95
N GLN A 25 0.63 9.04 9.29
CA GLN A 25 0.30 9.54 10.63
C GLN A 25 -1.19 9.32 10.95
N GLU A 26 -1.49 8.87 12.17
CA GLU A 26 -2.86 8.51 12.58
C GLU A 26 -3.87 9.64 12.41
N VAL A 27 -3.44 10.89 12.61
CA VAL A 27 -4.27 12.09 12.53
C VAL A 27 -4.84 12.30 11.12
N PHE A 28 -4.11 11.88 10.08
CA PHE A 28 -4.51 12.10 8.70
C PHE A 28 -5.20 10.87 8.06
N ARG A 29 -5.24 9.73 8.76
CA ARG A 29 -5.85 8.48 8.24
C ARG A 29 -7.33 8.62 7.88
N TYR A 30 -8.09 9.51 8.54
CA TYR A 30 -9.52 9.68 8.29
C TYR A 30 -9.83 10.60 7.10
N THR A 31 -9.03 11.63 6.86
CA THR A 31 -9.21 12.57 5.74
C THR A 31 -8.67 12.00 4.42
N HIS A 32 -7.60 11.21 4.45
CA HIS A 32 -6.96 10.60 3.27
C HIS A 32 -7.88 9.65 2.50
N GLN A 33 -8.79 9.00 3.19
CA GLN A 33 -9.70 8.05 2.59
C GLN A 33 -10.64 8.72 1.54
N ILE A 34 -10.82 10.05 1.55
CA ILE A 34 -11.67 10.81 0.60
C ILE A 34 -11.21 10.64 -0.86
N PHE A 35 -9.93 10.38 -1.08
CA PHE A 35 -9.32 10.30 -2.40
C PHE A 35 -9.26 8.87 -2.96
N LEU A 36 -9.77 7.88 -2.21
CA LEU A 36 -9.81 6.50 -2.66
C LEU A 36 -10.90 6.32 -3.72
N CYS A 37 -10.49 5.92 -4.93
CA CYS A 37 -11.38 5.73 -6.06
C CYS A 37 -11.28 4.31 -6.63
N SER A 38 -12.43 3.75 -7.01
CA SER A 38 -12.56 2.46 -7.71
C SER A 38 -11.83 2.37 -9.07
N LYS A 39 -11.43 3.50 -9.65
CA LYS A 39 -10.70 3.59 -10.93
C LYS A 39 -9.23 3.98 -10.75
N ALA A 40 -8.66 3.74 -9.58
CA ALA A 40 -7.26 3.96 -9.28
C ALA A 40 -6.57 2.63 -8.93
N ILE A 41 -5.25 2.62 -9.06
CA ILE A 41 -4.39 1.60 -8.46
C ILE A 41 -3.90 2.17 -7.13
N SER A 42 -4.08 1.41 -6.06
CA SER A 42 -3.63 1.79 -4.72
C SER A 42 -2.33 1.07 -4.38
N LEU A 43 -1.33 1.80 -3.91
CA LEU A 43 -0.09 1.23 -3.40
C LEU A 43 -0.14 1.24 -1.88
N VAL A 44 -0.04 0.06 -1.24
CA VAL A 44 0.12 -0.03 0.21
C VAL A 44 1.59 -0.28 0.48
N VAL A 45 2.26 0.79 0.91
CA VAL A 45 3.70 0.85 1.11
C VAL A 45 4.01 0.70 2.60
N PHE A 46 4.89 -0.23 2.96
CA PHE A 46 5.27 -0.49 4.36
C PHE A 46 6.77 -0.75 4.50
N ASP A 47 7.29 -0.65 5.72
CA ASP A 47 8.71 -0.87 6.03
C ASP A 47 8.93 -2.32 6.47
N LEU A 48 9.78 -3.06 5.73
CA LEU A 48 10.07 -4.46 6.05
C LEU A 48 10.84 -4.68 7.35
N ARG A 49 11.41 -3.62 7.93
CA ARG A 49 12.13 -3.66 9.21
C ARG A 49 11.19 -3.59 10.41
N THR A 50 9.97 -3.11 10.21
CA THR A 50 8.94 -3.05 11.26
C THR A 50 8.57 -4.46 11.73
N PRO A 51 8.24 -4.66 13.02
CA PRO A 51 7.72 -5.93 13.51
C PRO A 51 6.54 -6.43 12.68
N GLU A 52 6.44 -7.75 12.50
CA GLU A 52 5.47 -8.34 11.58
C GLU A 52 4.03 -8.09 12.01
N ASP A 53 3.73 -8.19 13.31
CA ASP A 53 2.39 -7.92 13.84
C ASP A 53 1.94 -6.48 13.59
N GLU A 54 2.84 -5.51 13.78
CA GLU A 54 2.57 -4.11 13.52
C GLU A 54 2.38 -3.86 12.01
N THR A 55 3.22 -4.46 11.18
CA THR A 55 3.12 -4.37 9.72
C THR A 55 1.79 -4.94 9.22
N ASN A 56 1.38 -6.11 9.73
CA ASN A 56 0.10 -6.74 9.42
C ASN A 56 -1.06 -5.84 9.81
N ALA A 57 -1.05 -5.26 11.01
CA ALA A 57 -2.09 -4.35 11.47
C ALA A 57 -2.21 -3.11 10.57
N GLN A 58 -1.09 -2.55 10.11
CA GLN A 58 -1.08 -1.41 9.19
C GLN A 58 -1.61 -1.78 7.80
N ILE A 59 -1.18 -2.92 7.24
CA ILE A 59 -1.67 -3.43 5.96
C ILE A 59 -3.19 -3.67 6.03
N ASP A 60 -3.67 -4.35 7.08
CA ASP A 60 -5.09 -4.63 7.28
C ASP A 60 -5.92 -3.34 7.41
N PHE A 61 -5.40 -2.35 8.13
CA PHE A 61 -6.04 -1.04 8.26
C PHE A 61 -6.25 -0.38 6.88
N TRP A 62 -5.19 -0.32 6.07
CA TRP A 62 -5.26 0.33 4.76
C TRP A 62 -6.10 -0.45 3.76
N LEU A 63 -5.91 -1.76 3.64
CA LEU A 63 -6.70 -2.61 2.75
C LEU A 63 -8.18 -2.63 3.15
N GLY A 64 -8.48 -2.68 4.45
CA GLY A 64 -9.85 -2.56 4.95
C GLY A 64 -10.49 -1.22 4.61
N SER A 65 -9.73 -0.12 4.74
CA SER A 65 -10.19 1.22 4.37
C SER A 65 -10.48 1.33 2.87
N ILE A 66 -9.60 0.77 2.03
CA ILE A 66 -9.78 0.75 0.57
C ILE A 66 -10.97 -0.12 0.19
N GLN A 67 -11.12 -1.31 0.75
CA GLN A 67 -12.23 -2.21 0.44
C GLN A 67 -13.59 -1.56 0.74
N GLN A 68 -13.70 -0.85 1.87
CA GLN A 68 -14.96 -0.19 2.27
C GLN A 68 -15.35 0.97 1.34
N ARG A 69 -14.37 1.65 0.72
CA ARG A 69 -14.61 2.90 -0.03
C ARG A 69 -14.49 2.75 -1.54
N ALA A 70 -13.64 1.85 -1.97
CA ALA A 70 -13.32 1.56 -3.37
C ALA A 70 -13.18 0.04 -3.58
N PRO A 71 -14.27 -0.74 -3.42
CA PRO A 71 -14.24 -2.22 -3.40
C PRO A 71 -13.73 -2.85 -4.70
N THR A 72 -13.74 -2.12 -5.81
CA THR A 72 -13.22 -2.59 -7.10
C THR A 72 -11.78 -2.14 -7.38
N SER A 73 -11.18 -1.34 -6.50
CA SER A 73 -9.79 -0.89 -6.61
C SER A 73 -8.84 -2.10 -6.62
N LYS A 74 -7.69 -1.92 -7.28
CA LYS A 74 -6.60 -2.90 -7.27
C LYS A 74 -5.47 -2.37 -6.41
N CYS A 75 -4.97 -3.23 -5.53
CA CYS A 75 -3.92 -2.89 -4.57
C CYS A 75 -2.65 -3.67 -4.89
N LEU A 76 -1.52 -2.97 -4.90
CA LEU A 76 -0.18 -3.55 -4.92
C LEU A 76 0.45 -3.35 -3.54
N LEU A 77 1.03 -4.40 -2.97
CA LEU A 77 1.81 -4.30 -1.75
C LEU A 77 3.26 -3.97 -2.06
N VAL A 78 3.86 -3.02 -1.35
CA VAL A 78 5.26 -2.60 -1.58
C VAL A 78 6.03 -2.61 -0.26
N GLY A 79 6.93 -3.57 -0.11
CA GLY A 79 7.81 -3.68 1.05
C GLY A 79 9.09 -2.89 0.83
N THR A 80 9.24 -1.77 1.53
CA THR A 80 10.42 -0.90 1.40
C THR A 80 11.58 -1.36 2.27
N HIS A 81 12.76 -0.77 2.04
CA HIS A 81 13.99 -1.02 2.80
C HIS A 81 14.50 -2.47 2.73
N CYS A 82 14.07 -3.24 1.71
CA CYS A 82 14.53 -4.60 1.48
C CYS A 82 16.06 -4.70 1.37
N ALA A 83 16.72 -3.68 0.79
CA ALA A 83 18.18 -3.61 0.68
C ALA A 83 18.94 -3.55 2.02
N LEU A 84 18.26 -3.21 3.13
CA LEU A 84 18.84 -3.21 4.47
C LEU A 84 18.68 -4.56 5.19
N LEU A 85 17.99 -5.50 4.57
CA LEU A 85 17.80 -6.86 5.02
C LEU A 85 18.62 -7.82 4.14
N ASP A 86 18.78 -9.06 4.60
CA ASP A 86 19.15 -10.12 3.67
C ASP A 86 18.04 -10.25 2.60
N GLN A 87 18.44 -10.26 1.33
CA GLN A 87 17.50 -10.23 0.20
C GLN A 87 16.50 -11.39 0.24
N LYS A 88 16.93 -12.59 0.66
CA LYS A 88 16.03 -13.74 0.76
C LYS A 88 15.04 -13.55 1.90
N VAL A 89 15.48 -12.98 3.02
CA VAL A 89 14.61 -12.65 4.15
C VAL A 89 13.57 -11.59 3.75
N GLY A 90 14.00 -10.50 3.11
CA GLY A 90 13.08 -9.44 2.66
C GLY A 90 12.00 -9.96 1.71
N LEU A 91 12.40 -10.75 0.71
CA LEU A 91 11.48 -11.40 -0.23
C LEU A 91 10.52 -12.37 0.48
N SER A 92 11.02 -13.19 1.40
CA SER A 92 10.19 -14.14 2.16
C SER A 92 9.15 -13.43 3.02
N LYS A 93 9.53 -12.32 3.69
CA LYS A 93 8.60 -11.50 4.47
C LYS A 93 7.52 -10.89 3.57
N CYS A 94 7.92 -10.27 2.46
CA CYS A 94 6.97 -9.68 1.51
C CYS A 94 5.99 -10.71 0.93
N CYS A 95 6.47 -11.91 0.58
CA CYS A 95 5.63 -13.01 0.12
C CYS A 95 4.60 -13.41 1.19
N SER A 96 5.04 -13.55 2.45
CA SER A 96 4.15 -13.86 3.58
C SER A 96 3.04 -12.81 3.79
N PHE A 97 3.40 -11.52 3.74
CA PHE A 97 2.43 -10.42 3.83
C PHE A 97 1.46 -10.43 2.66
N TYR A 98 1.95 -10.69 1.45
CA TYR A 98 1.13 -10.81 0.26
C TYR A 98 0.14 -11.98 0.36
N ASP A 99 0.59 -13.17 0.74
CA ASP A 99 -0.27 -14.34 0.87
C ASP A 99 -1.36 -14.11 1.91
N THR A 100 -0.99 -13.54 3.06
CA THR A 100 -1.93 -13.18 4.13
C THR A 100 -2.99 -12.18 3.66
N ALA A 101 -2.55 -11.10 3.01
CA ALA A 101 -3.45 -10.09 2.46
C ALA A 101 -4.33 -10.65 1.32
N ARG A 102 -3.77 -11.50 0.45
CA ARG A 102 -4.49 -12.11 -0.68
C ARG A 102 -5.55 -13.10 -0.19
N MET A 103 -5.26 -13.87 0.86
CA MET A 103 -6.25 -14.76 1.49
C MET A 103 -7.44 -13.97 2.06
N ARG A 104 -7.19 -12.79 2.66
CA ARG A 104 -8.23 -11.99 3.31
C ARG A 104 -9.02 -11.08 2.35
N TYR A 105 -8.33 -10.38 1.45
CA TYR A 105 -8.91 -9.36 0.58
C TYR A 105 -9.10 -9.83 -0.88
N GLY A 106 -8.70 -11.06 -1.18
CA GLY A 106 -8.95 -11.73 -2.45
C GLY A 106 -8.47 -10.92 -3.65
N ARG A 107 -9.35 -10.76 -4.65
CA ARG A 107 -9.05 -10.15 -5.95
C ARG A 107 -8.65 -8.67 -5.91
N MET A 108 -8.73 -8.02 -4.74
CA MET A 108 -8.28 -6.64 -4.54
C MET A 108 -6.75 -6.54 -4.56
N VAL A 109 -6.04 -7.44 -3.87
CA VAL A 109 -4.57 -7.42 -3.76
C VAL A 109 -3.97 -8.16 -4.95
N ILE A 110 -3.44 -7.48 -5.95
CA ILE A 110 -3.10 -8.10 -7.24
C ILE A 110 -1.69 -8.67 -7.33
N ASP A 111 -0.73 -8.09 -6.61
CA ASP A 111 0.69 -8.49 -6.65
C ASP A 111 1.46 -7.82 -5.48
N TYR A 112 2.78 -8.03 -5.42
CA TYR A 112 3.69 -7.34 -4.49
C TYR A 112 5.05 -6.97 -5.12
N ALA A 113 5.75 -6.02 -4.52
CA ALA A 113 7.10 -5.60 -4.88
C ALA A 113 7.97 -5.30 -3.65
N VAL A 114 9.30 -5.31 -3.83
CA VAL A 114 10.33 -4.98 -2.83
C VAL A 114 11.38 -4.01 -3.36
#